data_AF-A0A6L3N8Z7-F1
#
_entry.id   AF-A0A6L3N8Z7-F1
#
_cell.length_a   1.000
_cell.length_b   1.000
_cell.length_c   1.000
_cell.angle_alpha   90.00
_cell.angle_beta   90.00
_cell.angle_gamma   90.00
#
_symmetry.space_group_name_H-M   'P 1'
#
loop_
_entity.id
_entity.type
_entity.pdbx_description
1 polymer ?
#
loop_
_entity_poly.entity_id
_entity_poly.type
_entity_poly.pdbx_seq_one_letter_code
_entity_poly.pdbx_strand_id
1 'polypeptide(L)'
;ALFAGTAGEALVAALPAALKAHAAVRKQADAPFDAVLFEGDSDELQTLVKDVAQRPGPIVSVQGVSAGAFENGDAEDYALERLLTERSVSVNTAAAGGNANLMTIG
;
A
#
# COMPACT_ATOMS: atom_id res chain seq x y z
N ALA A 1 -4.26 6.10 4.25
CA ALA A 1 -4.91 5.86 2.94
C ALA A 1 -5.50 7.16 2.41
N LEU A 2 -5.38 7.37 1.10
CA LEU A 2 -5.99 8.50 0.39
C LEU A 2 -7.17 7.97 -0.42
N PHE A 3 -8.37 8.46 -0.15
CA PHE A 3 -9.60 8.07 -0.84
C PHE A 3 -9.97 9.11 -1.90
N ALA A 4 -10.55 8.67 -3.01
CA ALA A 4 -10.97 9.53 -4.13
C ALA A 4 -12.45 9.28 -4.48
N GLY A 5 -13.07 10.26 -5.14
CA GLY A 5 -14.48 10.21 -5.53
C GLY A 5 -15.44 10.45 -4.36
N THR A 6 -16.71 10.61 -4.70
CA THR A 6 -17.79 10.95 -3.74
C THR A 6 -17.99 9.89 -2.66
N ALA A 7 -17.88 8.61 -3.01
CA ALA A 7 -17.96 7.51 -2.05
C ALA A 7 -16.79 7.53 -1.05
N GLY A 8 -15.57 7.81 -1.54
CA GLY A 8 -14.38 7.95 -0.70
C GLY A 8 -14.46 9.14 0.27
N GLU A 9 -14.98 10.27 -0.20
CA GLU A 9 -15.25 11.45 0.63
C GLU A 9 -16.26 11.16 1.75
N ALA A 10 -17.37 10.49 1.41
CA ALA A 10 -18.38 10.08 2.38
C ALA A 10 -17.81 9.10 3.42
N LEU A 11 -17.01 8.14 2.99
CA LEU A 11 -16.35 7.18 3.90
C LEU A 11 -15.46 7.91 4.90
N VAL A 12 -14.56 8.79 4.42
CA VAL A 12 -13.64 9.54 5.28
C VAL A 12 -14.40 10.39 6.30
N ALA A 13 -15.51 11.01 5.89
CA ALA A 13 -16.35 11.80 6.78
C ALA A 13 -17.02 10.96 7.89
N ALA A 14 -17.40 9.72 7.57
CA ALA A 14 -18.08 8.80 8.47
C ALA A 14 -17.14 8.01 9.43
N LEU A 15 -15.81 8.14 9.28
CA LEU A 15 -14.87 7.35 10.08
C LEU A 15 -14.95 7.64 11.59
N PRO A 16 -14.86 6.61 12.45
CA PRO A 16 -14.62 6.77 13.88
C PRO A 16 -13.34 7.57 14.17
N ALA A 17 -13.31 8.28 15.31
CA ALA A 17 -12.19 9.16 15.67
C ALA A 17 -10.82 8.47 15.63
N ALA A 18 -10.74 7.20 16.06
CA ALA A 18 -9.51 6.42 16.04
C ALA A 18 -8.93 6.19 14.62
N LEU A 19 -9.78 6.21 13.58
CA LEU A 19 -9.36 5.95 12.20
C LEU A 19 -9.12 7.22 11.39
N LYS A 20 -9.56 8.39 11.87
CA LYS A 20 -9.41 9.67 11.15
C LYS A 20 -7.96 10.07 10.89
N ALA A 21 -7.02 9.64 11.74
CA ALA A 21 -5.59 9.89 11.53
C ALA A 21 -4.99 9.05 10.38
N HIS A 22 -5.66 7.97 9.97
CA HIS A 22 -5.15 7.00 9.01
C HIS A 22 -5.76 7.14 7.62
N ALA A 23 -6.73 8.05 7.43
CA ALA A 23 -7.47 8.20 6.18
C ALA A 23 -7.75 9.67 5.88
N ALA A 24 -7.60 10.05 4.61
CA ALA A 24 -7.93 11.38 4.13
C ALA A 24 -8.45 11.32 2.69
N VAL A 25 -9.11 12.39 2.25
CA VAL A 25 -9.49 12.56 0.85
C VAL A 25 -8.26 13.03 0.06
N ARG A 26 -8.02 12.45 -1.12
CA ARG A 26 -6.98 12.89 -2.05
C ARG A 26 -7.35 14.27 -2.59
N LYS A 27 -6.60 15.29 -2.19
CA LYS A 27 -6.84 16.69 -2.61
C LYS A 27 -6.12 17.09 -3.90
N GLN A 28 -5.02 16.42 -4.22
CA GLN A 28 -4.16 16.75 -5.36
C GLN A 28 -3.77 15.50 -6.14
N ALA A 29 -3.55 15.67 -7.44
CA ALA A 29 -3.18 14.56 -8.32
C ALA A 29 -1.78 13.98 -8.01
N ASP A 30 -0.88 14.81 -7.51
CA ASP A 30 0.51 14.46 -7.17
C ASP A 30 0.70 14.08 -5.69
N ALA A 31 -0.40 13.93 -4.93
CA ALA A 31 -0.32 13.51 -3.54
C ALA A 31 0.55 12.23 -3.41
N PRO A 32 1.45 12.17 -2.41
CA PRO A 32 2.34 11.02 -2.25
C PRO A 32 1.56 9.81 -1.74
N PHE A 33 1.82 8.66 -2.34
CA PHE A 33 1.32 7.35 -1.94
C PHE A 33 2.19 6.25 -2.57
N ASP A 34 2.26 5.10 -1.89
CA ASP A 34 3.17 3.99 -2.23
C ASP A 34 2.49 2.86 -3.02
N ALA A 35 1.15 2.79 -2.96
CA ALA A 35 0.33 1.79 -3.64
C ALA A 35 -1.05 2.36 -4.00
N VAL A 36 -1.69 1.78 -5.01
CA VAL A 36 -3.09 2.07 -5.40
C VAL A 36 -3.89 0.77 -5.38
N LEU A 37 -5.05 0.83 -4.75
CA LEU A 37 -6.06 -0.23 -4.75
C LEU A 37 -7.27 0.27 -5.54
N PHE A 38 -7.76 -0.54 -6.46
CA PHE A 38 -8.88 -0.22 -7.32
C PHE A 38 -9.85 -1.39 -7.41
N GLU A 39 -11.14 -1.10 -7.29
CA GLU A 39 -12.24 -2.01 -7.58
C GLU A 39 -13.10 -1.35 -8.66
N GLY A 40 -13.37 -2.07 -9.75
CA GLY A 40 -14.14 -1.53 -10.87
C GLY A 40 -13.98 -2.35 -12.14
N ASP A 41 -14.32 -1.75 -13.27
CA ASP A 41 -14.14 -2.37 -14.58
C ASP A 41 -12.75 -2.14 -15.19
N SER A 42 -12.47 -2.84 -16.29
CA SER A 42 -11.17 -2.81 -16.96
C SER A 42 -10.85 -1.48 -17.66
N ASP A 43 -11.86 -0.75 -18.14
CA ASP A 43 -11.67 0.51 -18.86
C ASP A 43 -11.34 1.65 -17.88
N GLU A 44 -12.01 1.66 -16.73
CA GLU A 44 -11.71 2.54 -15.61
C GLU A 44 -10.31 2.24 -15.03
N LEU A 45 -9.97 0.96 -14.83
CA LEU A 45 -8.64 0.56 -14.37
C LEU A 45 -7.54 1.00 -15.34
N GLN A 46 -7.74 0.83 -16.65
CA GLN A 46 -6.77 1.28 -17.65
C GLN A 46 -6.56 2.79 -17.62
N THR A 47 -7.64 3.56 -17.44
CA THR A 47 -7.57 5.01 -17.32
C THR A 47 -6.78 5.39 -16.06
N LEU A 48 -7.09 4.78 -14.92
CA LEU A 48 -6.38 5.00 -13.66
C LEU A 48 -4.89 4.67 -13.77
N VAL A 49 -4.52 3.54 -14.38
CA VAL A 49 -3.13 3.13 -14.53
C VAL A 49 -2.35 4.13 -15.39
N LYS A 50 -2.95 4.65 -16.47
CA LYS A 50 -2.33 5.70 -17.29
C LYS A 50 -2.08 6.96 -16.47
N ASP A 51 -3.04 7.40 -15.68
CA ASP A 51 -2.91 8.59 -14.83
C ASP A 51 -1.84 8.40 -13.74
N VAL A 52 -1.83 7.23 -13.08
CA VAL A 52 -0.82 6.90 -12.06
C VAL A 52 0.59 6.86 -12.66
N ALA A 53 0.73 6.36 -13.89
CA ALA A 53 2.00 6.30 -14.59
C ALA A 53 2.56 7.67 -15.01
N GLN A 54 1.72 8.72 -15.10
CA GLN A 54 2.18 10.09 -15.37
C GLN A 54 2.71 10.81 -14.12
N ARG A 55 2.55 10.24 -12.93
CA ARG A 55 3.00 10.88 -11.70
C ARG A 55 4.54 10.99 -11.66
N PRO A 56 5.08 12.12 -11.18
CA PRO A 56 6.51 12.21 -10.91
C PRO A 56 6.88 11.33 -9.72
N GLY A 57 8.11 10.84 -9.71
CA GLY A 57 8.67 10.05 -8.60
C GLY A 57 8.66 8.54 -8.85
N PRO A 58 8.70 7.72 -7.78
CA PRO A 58 8.74 6.27 -7.90
C PRO A 58 7.50 5.70 -8.61
N ILE A 59 7.69 4.62 -9.36
CA ILE A 59 6.59 3.84 -9.92
C ILE A 59 5.79 3.23 -8.77
N VAL A 60 4.49 3.44 -8.81
CA VAL A 60 3.57 2.91 -7.81
C VAL A 60 2.85 1.67 -8.35
N SER A 61 2.77 0.64 -7.52
CA SER A 61 2.01 -0.57 -7.82
C SER A 61 0.50 -0.29 -7.75
N VAL A 62 -0.23 -0.67 -8.81
CA VAL A 62 -1.69 -0.68 -8.85
C VAL A 62 -2.18 -2.12 -8.73
N GLN A 63 -3.13 -2.37 -7.83
CA GLN A 63 -3.86 -3.63 -7.72
C GLN A 63 -5.31 -3.36 -8.10
N GLY A 64 -5.80 -4.05 -9.13
CA GLY A 64 -7.18 -3.96 -9.59
C GLY A 64 -7.91 -5.27 -9.31
N VAL A 65 -9.12 -5.17 -8.77
CA VAL A 65 -10.07 -6.27 -8.63
C VAL A 65 -11.38 -5.93 -9.35
N SER A 66 -12.12 -6.94 -9.75
CA SER A 66 -13.40 -6.74 -10.43
C SER A 66 -14.44 -6.13 -9.49
N ALA A 67 -15.33 -5.28 -10.01
CA ALA A 67 -16.47 -4.79 -9.22
C ALA A 67 -17.29 -5.94 -8.63
N GLY A 68 -17.58 -5.89 -7.33
CA GLY A 68 -18.33 -6.94 -6.63
C GLY A 68 -17.52 -8.18 -6.28
N ALA A 69 -16.20 -8.18 -6.51
CA ALA A 69 -15.31 -9.29 -6.15
C ALA A 69 -15.43 -9.69 -4.66
N PHE A 70 -15.74 -8.73 -3.79
CA PHE A 70 -15.86 -8.94 -2.35
C PHE A 70 -17.24 -9.43 -1.88
N GLU A 71 -18.27 -9.41 -2.73
CA GLU A 71 -19.67 -9.65 -2.32
C GLU A 71 -19.97 -11.13 -2.05
N ASN A 72 -19.27 -12.05 -2.72
CA ASN A 72 -19.58 -13.49 -2.68
C ASN A 72 -18.51 -14.34 -1.99
N GLY A 73 -17.45 -13.73 -1.44
CA GLY A 73 -16.33 -14.46 -0.83
C GLY A 73 -15.49 -15.25 -1.84
N ASP A 74 -15.56 -14.89 -3.12
CA ASP A 74 -14.68 -15.41 -4.16
C ASP A 74 -13.23 -14.97 -3.92
N ALA A 75 -12.27 -15.72 -4.47
CA ALA A 75 -10.85 -15.66 -4.14
C ALA A 75 -10.08 -14.40 -4.58
N GLU A 76 -10.73 -13.41 -5.21
CA GLU A 76 -10.07 -12.15 -5.59
C GLU A 76 -10.04 -11.19 -4.39
N ASP A 77 -8.83 -10.96 -3.89
CA ASP A 77 -8.54 -9.94 -2.88
C ASP A 77 -7.22 -9.22 -3.23
N TYR A 78 -6.95 -8.12 -2.56
CA TYR A 78 -5.68 -7.42 -2.65
C TYR A 78 -4.56 -8.27 -2.03
N ALA A 79 -3.43 -8.36 -2.73
CA ALA A 79 -2.23 -9.02 -2.23
C ALA A 79 -1.57 -8.15 -1.15
N LEU A 80 -1.77 -8.54 0.12
CA LEU A 80 -1.32 -7.80 1.30
C LEU A 80 0.21 -7.71 1.39
N GLU A 81 0.93 -8.72 0.92
CA GLU A 81 2.39 -8.75 0.89
C GLU A 81 2.97 -7.63 0.01
N ARG A 82 2.21 -7.15 -0.98
CA ARG A 82 2.58 -6.01 -1.84
C ARG A 82 2.28 -4.65 -1.20
N LEU A 83 1.68 -4.63 0.00
CA LEU A 83 1.41 -3.42 0.79
C LEU A 83 2.37 -3.26 1.97
N LEU A 84 3.35 -4.16 2.09
CA LEU A 84 4.43 -4.08 3.06
C LEU A 84 5.70 -3.55 2.40
N THR A 85 6.52 -2.83 3.17
CA THR A 85 7.88 -2.46 2.75
C THR A 85 8.88 -3.41 3.39
N GLU A 86 9.58 -4.18 2.57
CA GLU A 86 10.65 -5.06 3.05
C GLU A 86 11.85 -4.25 3.55
N ARG A 87 12.45 -4.68 4.67
CA ARG A 87 13.67 -4.08 5.20
C ARG A 87 14.66 -5.16 5.66
N SER A 88 15.80 -5.25 4.97
CA SER A 88 16.91 -6.14 5.36
C SER A 88 17.94 -5.38 6.18
N VAL A 89 18.37 -5.96 7.31
CA VAL A 89 19.38 -5.40 8.20
C VAL A 89 20.47 -6.44 8.44
N SER A 90 21.69 -6.14 8.00
CA SER A 90 22.86 -6.97 8.25
C SER A 90 23.75 -6.33 9.32
N VAL A 91 23.88 -6.99 10.46
CA VAL A 91 24.69 -6.51 11.59
C VAL A 91 25.97 -7.31 11.65
N ASN A 92 27.12 -6.63 11.55
CA ASN A 92 28.42 -7.25 11.81
C ASN A 92 28.61 -7.43 13.32
N THR A 93 28.29 -8.62 13.83
CA THR A 93 28.38 -8.96 15.26
C THR A 93 29.82 -9.11 15.76
N ALA A 94 30.81 -9.20 14.87
CA ALA A 94 32.23 -9.28 15.22
C ALA A 94 32.95 -7.93 15.14
N ALA A 95 32.22 -6.83 14.85
CA ALA A 95 32.82 -5.52 14.63
C ALA A 95 33.65 -4.99 15.82
N ALA A 96 33.34 -5.42 17.05
CA ALA A 96 34.09 -5.10 18.26
C ALA A 96 35.41 -5.88 18.42
N GLY A 97 35.79 -6.70 17.44
CA GLY A 97 37.08 -7.43 17.43
C GLY A 97 37.00 -8.89 17.90
N GLY A 98 35.81 -9.44 18.11
CA GLY A 98 35.62 -10.84 18.49
C GLY A 98 34.17 -11.29 18.32
N ASN A 99 33.96 -12.58 18.07
CA ASN A 99 32.62 -13.16 17.98
C ASN A 99 32.29 -13.87 19.30
N ALA A 100 31.41 -13.27 20.09
CA ALA A 100 31.00 -13.81 21.39
C ALA A 100 30.46 -15.25 21.31
N ASN A 101 29.74 -15.61 20.25
CA ASN A 101 29.21 -16.97 20.06
C ASN A 101 30.31 -18.00 19.79
N LEU A 102 31.45 -17.59 19.21
CA LEU A 102 32.61 -18.48 19.04
C LEU A 102 33.40 -18.65 20.34
N MET A 103 33.30 -17.72 21.30
CA MET A 103 33.97 -17.82 22.59
C MET A 103 33.33 -18.86 23.53
N THR A 104 32.11 -19.31 23.23
CA THR A 104 31.34 -20.27 24.05
C THR A 104 31.34 -21.70 23.49
N ILE A 105 31.95 -21.94 22.33
CA ILE A 105 32.09 -23.28 21.74
C ILE A 105 33.47 -23.81 22.14
N GLY A 106 33.49 -24.92 22.89
CA GLY A 106 34.69 -25.62 23.34
C GLY A 106 34.61 -27.12 23.10
#